data_AF-A0A3A1Y7M6-F1
#
_entry.id   AF-A0A3A1Y7M6-F1
#
_cell.length_a   1.000
_cell.length_b   1.000
_cell.length_c   1.000
_cell.angle_alpha   90.00
_cell.angle_beta   90.00
_cell.angle_gamma   90.00
#
_symmetry.space_group_name_H-M   'P 1'
#
loop_
_entity.id
_entity.type
_entity.pdbx_description
1 polymer ?
#
loop_
_entity_poly.entity_id
_entity_poly.type
_entity_poly.pdbx_seq_one_letter_code
_entity_poly.pdbx_strand_id
1 'polypeptide(L)'
;MPNSIEQQITQHLKNTREFLENSQQFNSQAISAEQRKYQEPFGIDKMDPEQWFLHIYLDYALICLQQKNMEFFKNIDGFSYFFEYTWGQQEHEDFATAISLIREYENLVKAFNSQNN
;
A
#
# COMPACT_ATOMS: atom_id res chain seq x y z
N MET A 1 -21.08 0.77 16.85
CA MET A 1 -21.23 1.75 15.76
C MET A 1 -20.44 1.22 14.58
N PRO A 2 -20.91 1.31 13.32
CA PRO A 2 -20.07 0.95 12.19
C PRO A 2 -18.80 1.81 12.20
N ASN A 3 -17.64 1.19 11.97
CA ASN A 3 -16.37 1.91 11.86
C ASN A 3 -16.47 2.95 10.73
N SER A 4 -15.95 4.17 10.95
CA SER A 4 -15.87 5.16 9.88
C SER A 4 -15.02 4.60 8.72
N ILE A 5 -15.25 5.05 7.50
CA ILE A 5 -14.48 4.59 6.34
C ILE A 5 -12.97 4.88 6.51
N GLU A 6 -12.61 5.96 7.22
CA GLU A 6 -11.22 6.25 7.59
C GLU A 6 -10.63 5.19 8.53
N GLN A 7 -11.41 4.73 9.52
CA GLN A 7 -11.02 3.64 10.42
C GLN A 7 -10.89 2.32 9.65
N GLN A 8 -11.76 2.09 8.67
CA GLN A 8 -11.68 0.92 7.79
C GLN A 8 -10.39 0.96 6.96
N ILE A 9 -10.07 2.08 6.32
CA ILE A 9 -8.81 2.26 5.57
C ILE A 9 -7.60 2.05 6.49
N THR A 10 -7.61 2.68 7.67
CA THR A 10 -6.51 2.56 8.63
C THR A 10 -6.30 1.11 9.06
N GLN A 11 -7.37 0.39 9.40
CA GLN A 11 -7.28 -1.00 9.81
C GLN A 11 -6.84 -1.89 8.64
N HIS A 12 -7.34 -1.63 7.44
CA HIS A 12 -6.97 -2.35 6.23
C HIS A 12 -5.47 -2.24 5.93
N LEU A 13 -4.91 -1.03 6.02
CA LEU A 13 -3.47 -0.80 5.84
C LEU A 13 -2.63 -1.51 6.91
N LYS A 14 -3.10 -1.54 8.17
CA LYS A 14 -2.42 -2.28 9.25
C LYS A 14 -2.43 -3.79 9.02
N ASN A 15 -3.58 -4.34 8.63
CA ASN A 15 -3.71 -5.76 8.30
C ASN A 15 -2.83 -6.12 7.09
N THR A 16 -2.80 -5.25 6.07
CA THR A 16 -1.95 -5.42 4.89
C THR A 16 -0.47 -5.44 5.27
N ARG A 17 -0.04 -4.51 6.14
CA ARG A 17 1.33 -4.53 6.69
C ARG A 17 1.64 -5.84 7.40
N GLU A 18 0.79 -6.24 8.35
CA GLU A 18 1.00 -7.44 9.14
C GLU A 18 1.09 -8.69 8.25
N PHE A 19 0.24 -8.78 7.21
CA PHE A 19 0.32 -9.85 6.22
C PHE A 19 1.68 -9.88 5.50
N LEU A 20 2.14 -8.74 4.99
CA LEU A 20 3.40 -8.65 4.25
C LEU A 20 4.63 -8.92 5.13
N GLU A 21 4.63 -8.46 6.38
CA GLU A 21 5.72 -8.68 7.33
C GLU A 21 5.86 -10.15 7.73
N ASN A 22 4.75 -10.91 7.75
CA ASN A 22 4.73 -12.32 8.14
C ASN A 22 4.90 -13.28 6.95
N SER A 23 4.80 -12.80 5.72
CA SER A 23 5.03 -13.63 4.53
C SER A 23 6.53 -13.83 4.28
N GLN A 24 6.91 -15.06 3.92
CA GLN A 24 8.29 -15.36 3.50
C GLN A 24 8.57 -14.95 2.05
N GLN A 25 7.54 -14.65 1.26
CA GLN A 25 7.70 -14.26 -0.15
C GLN A 25 8.01 -12.77 -0.31
N PHE A 26 7.61 -11.96 0.67
CA PHE A 26 7.78 -10.51 0.61
C PHE A 26 9.09 -10.11 1.31
N ASN A 27 9.89 -9.28 0.62
CA ASN A 27 11.09 -8.72 1.20
C ASN A 27 10.71 -7.64 2.25
N SER A 28 10.62 -8.05 3.51
CA SER A 28 10.33 -7.16 4.63
C SER A 28 11.56 -6.45 5.20
N GLN A 29 12.74 -6.61 4.59
CA GLN A 29 13.95 -5.93 5.06
C GLN A 29 13.81 -4.42 4.95
N ALA A 30 14.22 -3.72 6.01
CA ALA A 30 14.20 -2.27 6.04
C ALA A 30 15.06 -1.67 4.91
N ILE A 31 14.53 -0.62 4.29
CA ILE A 31 15.25 0.14 3.26
C ILE A 31 16.46 0.88 3.84
N SER A 32 17.59 0.82 3.14
CA SER A 32 18.80 1.53 3.52
C SER A 32 18.68 3.05 3.32
N ALA A 33 19.57 3.81 3.97
CA ALA A 33 19.61 5.27 3.84
C ALA A 33 19.87 5.73 2.39
N GLU A 34 20.58 4.93 1.58
CA GLU A 34 20.84 5.26 0.18
C GLU A 34 19.61 5.01 -0.69
N GLN A 35 18.89 3.91 -0.46
CA GLN A 35 17.63 3.62 -1.15
C GLN A 35 16.58 4.69 -0.89
N ARG A 36 16.55 5.30 0.31
CA ARG A 36 15.66 6.42 0.65
C ARG A 36 15.90 7.71 -0.16
N LYS A 37 17.02 7.83 -0.88
CA LYS A 37 17.33 8.99 -1.74
C LYS A 37 16.80 8.84 -3.17
N TYR A 38 15.96 7.84 -3.42
CA TYR A 38 15.28 7.67 -4.71
C TYR A 38 14.43 8.91 -5.06
N GLN A 39 14.31 9.21 -6.36
CA GLN A 39 13.57 10.38 -6.84
C GLN A 39 12.31 10.02 -7.64
N GLU A 40 12.18 8.75 -8.03
CA GLU A 40 11.05 8.26 -8.81
C GLU A 40 9.86 7.92 -7.91
N PRO A 41 8.61 7.93 -8.39
CA PRO A 41 7.44 7.67 -7.55
C PRO A 41 7.47 6.31 -6.84
N PHE A 42 7.90 5.25 -7.54
CA PHE A 42 7.89 3.86 -7.05
C PHE A 42 9.26 3.30 -6.67
N GLY A 43 10.33 4.09 -6.82
CA GLY A 43 11.69 3.68 -6.45
C GLY A 43 12.21 2.41 -7.12
N ILE A 44 11.66 2.03 -8.28
CA ILE A 44 11.88 0.74 -8.97
C ILE A 44 13.37 0.49 -9.22
N ASP A 45 14.14 1.52 -9.57
CA ASP A 45 15.58 1.39 -9.83
C ASP A 45 16.43 1.20 -8.57
N LYS A 46 15.85 1.36 -7.37
CA LYS A 46 16.58 1.42 -6.09
C LYS A 46 16.18 0.36 -5.08
N MET A 47 14.96 -0.16 -5.15
CA MET A 47 14.47 -1.14 -4.18
C MET A 47 13.40 -2.02 -4.81
N ASP A 48 13.20 -3.20 -4.21
CA ASP A 48 12.15 -4.09 -4.66
C ASP A 48 10.76 -3.47 -4.37
N PRO A 49 9.74 -3.72 -5.22
CA PRO A 49 8.39 -3.17 -5.03
C PRO A 49 7.76 -3.49 -3.67
N GLU A 50 8.11 -4.64 -3.08
CA GLU A 50 7.70 -5.06 -1.75
C GLU A 50 8.27 -4.11 -0.68
N GLN A 51 9.55 -3.77 -0.79
CA GLN A 51 10.22 -2.85 0.14
C GLN A 51 9.64 -1.44 0.02
N TRP A 52 9.40 -0.97 -1.20
CA TRP A 52 8.77 0.33 -1.43
C TRP A 52 7.37 0.39 -0.84
N PHE A 53 6.54 -0.63 -1.09
CA PHE A 53 5.18 -0.66 -0.60
C PHE A 53 5.14 -0.70 0.94
N LEU A 54 5.91 -1.61 1.54
CA LEU A 54 5.92 -1.82 2.99
C LEU A 54 6.51 -0.63 3.77
N HIS A 55 7.72 -0.19 3.39
CA HIS A 55 8.51 0.76 4.18
C HIS A 55 8.38 2.21 3.76
N ILE A 56 7.76 2.49 2.61
CA ILE A 56 7.46 3.86 2.19
C ILE A 56 5.96 4.09 2.15
N TYR A 57 5.26 3.39 1.27
CA TYR A 57 3.87 3.73 0.98
C TYR A 57 2.96 3.52 2.20
N LEU A 58 3.01 2.34 2.83
CA LEU A 58 2.15 2.03 3.98
C LEU A 58 2.45 2.96 5.17
N ASP A 59 3.74 3.21 5.47
CA ASP A 59 4.14 4.16 6.52
C ASP A 59 3.58 5.56 6.24
N TYR A 60 3.78 6.06 5.02
CA TYR A 60 3.34 7.40 4.66
C TYR A 60 1.81 7.54 4.66
N ALA A 61 1.09 6.55 4.11
CA ALA A 61 -0.37 6.53 4.12
C ALA A 61 -0.94 6.56 5.55
N LEU A 62 -0.36 5.79 6.47
CA LEU A 62 -0.76 5.79 7.88
C LEU A 62 -0.49 7.14 8.56
N ILE A 63 0.64 7.79 8.26
CA ILE A 63 0.95 9.14 8.73
C ILE A 63 -0.06 10.15 8.19
N CYS A 64 -0.41 10.09 6.90
CA CYS A 64 -1.41 10.98 6.30
C CYS A 64 -2.77 10.82 6.98
N LEU A 65 -3.22 9.59 7.27
CA LEU A 65 -4.47 9.34 8.01
C LEU A 65 -4.41 9.93 9.42
N GLN A 66 -3.31 9.74 10.15
CA GLN A 66 -3.13 10.30 11.49
C GLN A 66 -3.17 11.84 11.48
N GLN A 67 -2.58 12.46 10.46
CA GLN A 67 -2.55 13.91 10.28
C GLN A 67 -3.83 14.47 9.64
N LYS A 68 -4.79 13.60 9.28
CA LYS A 68 -6.00 13.95 8.51
C LYS A 68 -5.70 14.61 7.16
N ASN A 69 -4.54 14.30 6.56
CA ASN A 69 -4.17 14.76 5.23
C ASN A 69 -4.79 13.86 4.17
N MET A 70 -6.06 14.14 3.84
CA MET A 70 -6.85 13.29 2.96
C MET A 70 -6.61 13.53 1.47
N GLU A 71 -6.02 14.66 1.09
CA GLU A 71 -5.68 14.96 -0.32
C GLU A 71 -4.69 13.96 -0.91
N PHE A 72 -3.87 13.30 -0.07
CA PHE A 72 -2.97 12.24 -0.49
C PHE A 72 -3.70 11.10 -1.23
N PHE A 73 -4.95 10.82 -0.87
CA PHE A 73 -5.72 9.69 -1.36
C PHE A 73 -6.56 9.99 -2.61
N LYS A 74 -6.55 11.25 -3.08
CA LYS A 74 -7.47 11.74 -4.13
C LYS A 74 -7.32 11.05 -5.49
N ASN A 75 -6.11 10.63 -5.83
CA ASN A 75 -5.77 10.05 -7.13
C ASN A 75 -5.28 8.60 -7.01
N ILE A 76 -6.01 7.77 -6.25
CA ILE A 76 -5.63 6.37 -6.03
C ILE A 76 -5.87 5.46 -7.26
N ASP A 77 -6.59 5.94 -8.26
CA ASP A 77 -7.01 5.12 -9.41
C ASP A 77 -5.81 4.47 -10.12
N GLY A 78 -5.88 3.15 -10.28
CA GLY A 78 -4.84 2.36 -10.96
C GLY A 78 -3.64 2.03 -10.08
N PHE A 79 -3.70 2.31 -8.78
CA PHE A 79 -2.64 1.95 -7.83
C PHE A 79 -2.36 0.44 -7.83
N SER A 80 -3.41 -0.40 -7.87
CA SER A 80 -3.26 -1.86 -7.94
C SER A 80 -2.54 -2.35 -9.19
N TYR A 81 -2.62 -1.66 -10.32
CA TYR A 81 -2.08 -2.13 -11.60
C TYR A 81 -0.55 -2.27 -11.59
N PHE A 82 0.15 -1.39 -10.88
CA PHE A 82 1.60 -1.51 -10.71
C PHE A 82 1.99 -2.86 -10.07
N PHE A 83 1.24 -3.27 -9.05
CA PHE A 83 1.49 -4.52 -8.33
C PHE A 83 0.97 -5.73 -9.09
N GLU A 84 -0.12 -5.62 -9.83
CA GLU A 84 -0.57 -6.67 -10.73
C GLU A 84 0.46 -6.97 -11.81
N TYR A 85 1.09 -5.93 -12.36
CA TYR A 85 2.17 -6.10 -13.34
C TYR A 85 3.40 -6.76 -12.72
N THR A 86 3.79 -6.34 -11.51
CA THR A 86 5.01 -6.81 -10.84
C THR A 86 4.85 -8.22 -10.26
N TRP A 87 3.71 -8.50 -9.63
CA TRP A 87 3.47 -9.72 -8.85
C TRP A 87 2.52 -10.70 -9.52
N GLY A 88 1.79 -10.30 -10.56
CA GLY A 88 0.71 -11.12 -11.13
C GLY A 88 1.16 -12.37 -11.88
N GLN A 89 2.46 -12.54 -12.13
CA GLN A 89 3.04 -13.75 -12.72
C GLN A 89 3.74 -14.65 -11.67
N GLN A 90 3.72 -14.27 -10.40
CA GLN A 90 4.31 -15.06 -9.33
C GLN A 90 3.39 -16.22 -8.96
N GLU A 91 3.96 -17.41 -8.72
CA GLU A 91 3.18 -18.63 -8.51
C GLU A 91 2.66 -18.79 -7.06
N HIS A 92 3.23 -18.07 -6.10
CA HIS A 92 2.88 -18.23 -4.68
C HIS A 92 1.60 -17.47 -4.31
N GLU A 93 0.74 -18.10 -3.50
CA GLU A 93 -0.59 -17.57 -3.13
C GLU A 93 -0.54 -16.22 -2.40
N ASP A 94 0.54 -15.99 -1.65
CA ASP A 94 0.76 -14.71 -0.96
C ASP A 94 0.76 -13.51 -1.91
N PHE A 95 1.26 -13.66 -3.15
CA PHE A 95 1.22 -12.58 -4.15
C PHE A 95 -0.21 -12.28 -4.59
N ALA A 96 -1.02 -13.32 -4.83
CA ALA A 96 -2.43 -13.15 -5.16
C ALA A 96 -3.21 -12.49 -3.99
N THR A 97 -2.88 -12.87 -2.76
CA THR A 97 -3.48 -12.29 -1.55
C THR A 97 -3.09 -10.82 -1.39
N ALA A 98 -1.81 -10.48 -1.58
CA ALA A 98 -1.33 -9.10 -1.53
C ALA A 98 -2.02 -8.22 -2.59
N ILE A 99 -2.16 -8.71 -3.82
CA ILE A 99 -2.89 -8.00 -4.89
C ILE A 99 -4.35 -7.76 -4.49
N SER A 100 -5.03 -8.76 -3.91
CA SER A 100 -6.41 -8.60 -3.42
C SER A 100 -6.50 -7.51 -2.36
N LEU A 101 -5.61 -7.55 -1.36
CA LEU A 101 -5.55 -6.54 -0.31
C LEU A 101 -5.33 -5.13 -0.88
N ILE A 102 -4.48 -4.98 -1.89
CA ILE A 102 -4.23 -3.68 -2.54
C ILE A 102 -5.46 -3.19 -3.30
N ARG A 103 -6.16 -4.08 -4.03
CA ARG A 103 -7.41 -3.73 -4.73
C ARG A 103 -8.51 -3.31 -3.75
N GLU A 104 -8.65 -4.04 -2.64
CA GLU A 104 -9.61 -3.71 -1.58
C GLU A 104 -9.32 -2.34 -0.97
N TYR A 105 -8.04 -2.04 -0.69
CA TYR A 105 -7.61 -0.73 -0.25
C TYR A 105 -7.95 0.37 -1.26
N GLU A 106 -7.63 0.16 -2.54
CA GLU A 106 -7.95 1.12 -3.62
C GLU A 106 -9.45 1.42 -3.64
N ASN A 107 -10.30 0.39 -3.52
CA ASN A 107 -11.75 0.54 -3.50
C ASN A 107 -12.26 1.27 -2.25
N LEU A 108 -11.69 0.99 -1.07
CA LEU A 108 -12.02 1.73 0.16
C LEU A 108 -11.72 3.22 0.02
N VAL A 109 -10.57 3.55 -0.57
CA VAL A 109 -10.18 4.94 -0.83
C VAL A 109 -11.11 5.60 -1.84
N LYS A 110 -11.47 4.92 -2.95
CA LYS A 110 -12.45 5.46 -3.91
C LYS A 110 -13.81 5.73 -3.27
N ALA A 111 -14.27 4.82 -2.41
CA ALA A 111 -15.51 4.98 -1.68
C ALA A 111 -15.43 6.19 -0.71
N PHE A 112 -14.29 6.39 -0.04
CA PHE A 112 -14.04 7.57 0.78
C PHE A 112 -14.06 8.86 -0.04
N ASN A 113 -13.36 8.91 -1.17
CA ASN A 113 -13.34 10.09 -2.04
C ASN A 113 -14.74 10.42 -2.59
N SER A 114 -15.54 9.39 -2.90
CA SER A 114 -16.91 9.55 -3.38
C SER A 114 -17.88 10.10 -2.32
N GLN A 115 -17.60 9.89 -1.03
CA GLN A 115 -18.41 10.44 0.07
C GLN A 115 -18.07 11.90 0.41
N ASN A 116 -16.87 12.37 0.02
CA ASN A 116 -16.35 13.69 0.34
C ASN A 116 -16.34 14.68 -0.84
N ASN A 117 -16.80 14.22 -2.02
CA ASN A 117 -17.12 15.06 -3.18
C ASN A 117 -18.61 15.40 -3.18
#